data_AF-A0A535I2W1-F1
#
_entry.id   AF-A0A535I2W1-F1
#
_cell.length_a   1.000
_cell.length_b   1.000
_cell.length_c   1.000
_cell.angle_alpha   90.00
_cell.angle_beta   90.00
_cell.angle_gamma   90.00
#
_symmetry.space_group_name_H-M   'P 1'
#
loop_
_entity.id
_entity.type
_entity.pdbx_description
1 polymer ?
#
loop_
_entity_poly.entity_id
_entity_poly.type
_entity_poly.pdbx_seq_one_letter_code
_entity_poly.pdbx_strand_id
1 'polypeptide(L)'
;MTAYDIAIPLPPGWEKTLDTVGKSDRPDADPPQILQFVEKGANSAGAPSLSMWIWGSSSVDDLVRTRFVDGNLSFVSQARVPAARDMREVIGRASWSGPQGAGTYLARHLFTPVDAARVLDVITYGAPIPGTETEPSPDMRRIQEIIVHNVQARPGVACPRTRSADAFGVITSDGATGIIDRTYGSASAVSLGDVFMMVRRGSIVGQKVAVEFRQIGTSAPATWVAYTVAAEARPTPAGVRATPWDGAAFKLFVKPIGFADSCWRLIVDGADTGIVLQVGP
;
A
#
# COMPACT_ATOMS: atom_id res chain seq x y z
N MET A 1 -6.54 15.35 -2.93
CA MET A 1 -7.97 14.97 -2.95
C MET A 1 -8.03 13.57 -2.36
N THR A 2 -8.85 13.35 -1.34
CA THR A 2 -8.87 12.18 -0.46
C THR A 2 -9.02 10.87 -1.26
N ALA A 3 -8.02 9.99 -1.14
CA ALA A 3 -7.95 8.74 -1.91
C ALA A 3 -9.05 7.72 -1.56
N TYR A 4 -9.81 7.98 -0.49
CA TYR A 4 -11.06 7.29 -0.22
C TYR A 4 -12.06 8.30 0.35
N ASP A 5 -13.17 8.49 -0.36
CA ASP A 5 -14.38 9.10 0.19
C ASP A 5 -15.05 8.03 1.06
N ILE A 6 -14.42 7.68 2.18
CA ILE A 6 -15.02 6.76 3.14
C ILE A 6 -16.06 7.56 3.92
N ALA A 7 -17.31 7.47 3.49
CA ALA A 7 -18.44 7.93 4.27
C ALA A 7 -18.60 7.02 5.49
N ILE A 8 -17.82 7.28 6.54
CA ILE A 8 -17.95 6.59 7.82
C ILE A 8 -18.94 7.39 8.65
N PRO A 9 -20.11 6.84 8.99
CA PRO A 9 -20.98 7.46 9.98
C PRO A 9 -20.27 7.35 11.34
N LEU A 10 -19.53 8.39 11.71
CA LEU A 10 -18.88 8.48 13.01
C LEU A 10 -19.92 8.76 14.11
N PRO A 11 -19.75 8.20 15.32
CA PRO A 11 -20.58 8.59 16.45
C PRO A 11 -20.48 10.09 16.72
N PRO A 12 -21.54 10.71 17.28
CA PRO A 12 -21.46 12.08 17.77
C PRO A 12 -20.24 12.27 18.69
N GLY A 13 -19.48 13.34 18.48
CA GLY A 13 -18.26 13.62 19.26
C GLY A 13 -16.96 13.08 18.68
N TRP A 14 -17.00 12.37 17.56
CA TRP A 14 -15.80 11.89 16.86
C TRP A 14 -15.56 12.65 15.55
N GLU A 15 -14.30 12.85 15.19
CA GLU A 15 -13.93 13.45 13.91
C GLU A 15 -12.69 12.78 13.30
N LYS A 16 -12.62 12.83 11.96
CA LYS A 16 -11.43 12.45 11.19
C LYS A 16 -10.45 13.63 11.23
N THR A 17 -9.26 13.44 11.79
CA THR A 17 -8.31 14.55 11.98
C THR A 17 -7.03 14.44 11.17
N LEU A 18 -6.67 13.24 10.71
CA LEU A 18 -5.45 13.04 9.95
C LEU A 18 -5.65 12.03 8.81
N ASP A 19 -5.20 12.43 7.63
CA ASP A 19 -5.05 11.57 6.44
C ASP A 19 -3.58 11.67 6.04
N THR A 20 -2.78 10.67 6.39
CA THR A 20 -1.37 10.61 6.02
C THR A 20 -1.11 9.36 5.19
N VAL A 21 -0.34 9.53 4.12
CA VAL A 21 0.25 8.41 3.40
C VAL A 21 1.43 7.93 4.25
N GLY A 22 1.23 6.86 5.03
CA GLY A 22 2.27 6.25 5.86
C GLY A 22 3.40 5.71 5.01
N LYS A 23 4.65 5.64 5.51
CA LYS A 23 5.72 5.00 4.76
C LYS A 23 5.55 3.49 4.82
N SER A 24 5.44 2.81 3.68
CA SER A 24 5.66 1.36 3.63
C SER A 24 7.13 1.08 3.94
N ASP A 25 7.39 0.12 4.82
CA ASP A 25 8.72 -0.42 5.10
C ASP A 25 9.19 -1.40 4.02
N ARG A 26 8.30 -1.79 3.08
CA ARG A 26 8.63 -2.68 1.97
C ARG A 26 8.32 -2.10 0.58
N PRO A 27 9.19 -2.37 -0.41
CA PRO A 27 9.08 -1.87 -1.78
C PRO A 27 7.81 -2.36 -2.54
N ASP A 28 7.28 -3.52 -2.15
CA ASP A 28 6.16 -4.21 -2.82
C ASP A 28 4.77 -3.78 -2.33
N ALA A 29 4.69 -2.98 -1.27
CA ALA A 29 3.43 -2.52 -0.69
C ALA A 29 3.23 -1.03 -0.94
N ASP A 30 2.02 -0.69 -1.37
CA ASP A 30 1.60 0.71 -1.41
C ASP A 30 1.70 1.25 0.03
N PRO A 31 2.26 2.46 0.22
CA PRO A 31 2.32 3.10 1.52
C PRO A 31 0.93 3.09 2.18
N PRO A 32 0.79 2.54 3.39
CA PRO A 32 -0.51 2.41 4.02
C PRO A 32 -1.06 3.80 4.31
N GLN A 33 -2.27 4.08 3.85
CA GLN A 33 -2.93 5.33 4.20
C GLN A 33 -3.45 5.23 5.62
N ILE A 34 -2.90 6.08 6.49
CA ILE A 34 -3.24 6.18 7.90
C ILE A 34 -4.36 7.20 8.03
N LEU A 35 -5.56 6.71 8.37
CA LEU A 35 -6.61 7.58 8.88
C LEU A 35 -6.61 7.53 10.39
N GLN A 36 -6.50 8.70 11.02
CA GLN A 36 -6.66 8.85 12.46
C GLN A 36 -8.04 9.43 12.78
N PHE A 37 -8.76 8.73 13.64
CA PHE A 37 -10.01 9.21 14.26
C PHE A 37 -9.71 9.55 15.70
N VAL A 38 -10.15 10.72 16.15
CA VAL A 38 -9.99 11.15 17.55
C VAL A 38 -11.32 11.70 18.04
N GLU A 39 -11.49 11.61 19.36
CA GLU A 39 -12.55 12.33 20.05
C GLU A 39 -12.34 13.85 19.89
N LYS A 40 -13.43 14.58 19.65
CA LYS A 40 -13.41 16.04 19.45
C LYS A 40 -12.77 16.74 20.65
N GLY A 41 -11.78 17.57 20.37
CA GLY A 41 -11.05 18.34 21.38
C GLY A 41 -9.90 17.58 22.04
N ALA A 42 -9.59 16.36 21.61
CA ALA A 42 -8.46 15.57 22.12
C ALA A 42 -7.22 15.72 21.22
N ASN A 43 -6.05 15.92 21.84
CA ASN A 43 -4.75 15.96 21.19
C ASN A 43 -4.30 14.51 20.90
N SER A 44 -3.74 14.24 19.73
CA SER A 44 -3.34 12.89 19.27
C SER A 44 -2.33 12.15 20.15
N ALA A 45 -1.70 12.84 21.11
CA ALA A 45 -0.85 12.23 22.13
C ALA A 45 -1.69 11.77 23.34
N GLY A 46 -2.03 10.47 23.39
CA GLY A 46 -2.72 9.83 24.51
C GLY A 46 -4.25 9.79 24.43
N ALA A 47 -4.85 10.41 23.42
CA ALA A 47 -6.28 10.32 23.16
C ALA A 47 -6.68 8.95 22.57
N PRO A 48 -7.93 8.48 22.84
CA PRO A 48 -8.49 7.33 22.13
C PRO A 48 -8.42 7.58 20.63
N SER A 49 -7.66 6.75 19.92
CA SER A 49 -7.51 6.87 18.48
C SER A 49 -7.51 5.53 17.78
N LEU A 50 -7.94 5.57 16.53
CA LEU A 50 -7.98 4.43 15.65
C LEU A 50 -7.14 4.73 14.42
N SER A 51 -6.34 3.75 14.00
CA SER A 51 -5.51 3.81 12.81
C SER A 51 -6.06 2.86 11.75
N MET A 52 -6.33 3.35 10.56
CA MET A 52 -6.71 2.51 9.41
C MET A 52 -5.52 2.35 8.47
N TRP A 53 -5.33 1.17 7.89
CA TRP A 53 -4.27 0.84 6.93
C TRP A 53 -4.89 0.06 5.77
N ILE A 54 -4.42 0.30 4.54
CA ILE A 54 -4.86 -0.46 3.35
C ILE A 54 -3.64 -1.15 2.76
N TRP A 55 -3.70 -2.48 2.71
CA TRP A 55 -2.62 -3.35 2.29
C TRP A 55 -2.90 -3.93 0.91
N GLY A 56 -1.88 -4.02 0.06
CA GLY A 56 -1.94 -4.84 -1.14
C GLY A 56 -1.81 -6.32 -0.79
N SER A 57 -2.91 -7.08 -0.83
CA SER A 57 -2.90 -8.54 -0.65
C SER A 57 -4.14 -9.16 -1.30
N SER A 58 -4.02 -10.39 -1.79
CA SER A 58 -5.11 -11.13 -2.43
C SER A 58 -6.08 -11.77 -1.44
N SER A 59 -5.71 -11.88 -0.16
CA SER A 59 -6.58 -12.39 0.90
C SER A 59 -6.12 -11.93 2.28
N VAL A 60 -7.05 -11.89 3.24
CA VAL A 60 -6.71 -11.62 4.65
C VAL A 60 -5.69 -12.63 5.18
N ASP A 61 -5.85 -13.90 4.82
CA ASP A 61 -4.98 -14.99 5.28
C ASP A 61 -3.54 -14.83 4.78
N ASP A 62 -3.38 -14.44 3.51
CA ASP A 62 -2.07 -14.17 2.95
C ASP A 62 -1.42 -12.93 3.59
N LEU A 63 -2.19 -11.87 3.82
CA LEU A 63 -1.71 -10.69 4.53
C LEU A 63 -1.20 -11.04 5.93
N VAL A 64 -2.03 -11.73 6.73
CA VAL A 64 -1.68 -12.11 8.10
C VAL A 64 -0.42 -12.99 8.10
N ARG A 65 -0.37 -14.01 7.24
CA ARG A 65 0.78 -14.91 7.14
C ARG A 65 2.08 -14.20 6.74
N THR A 66 2.03 -13.27 5.79
CA THR A 66 3.23 -12.65 5.19
C THR A 66 3.73 -11.41 5.92
N ARG A 67 2.84 -10.66 6.57
CA ARG A 67 3.18 -9.40 7.25
C ARG A 67 3.23 -9.54 8.76
N PHE A 68 2.36 -10.36 9.32
CA PHE A 68 2.17 -10.46 10.76
C PHE A 68 2.76 -11.74 11.36
N VAL A 69 3.54 -12.49 10.57
CA VAL A 69 4.38 -13.67 10.91
C VAL A 69 4.19 -14.16 12.34
N ASP A 70 3.66 -15.38 12.52
CA ASP A 70 3.25 -15.98 13.81
C ASP A 70 4.26 -15.81 14.99
N GLY A 71 5.54 -15.50 14.74
CA GLY A 71 6.56 -15.24 15.76
C GLY A 71 6.67 -13.80 16.30
N ASN A 72 6.11 -12.78 15.64
CA ASN A 72 6.18 -11.37 16.08
C ASN A 72 4.88 -10.86 16.74
N LEU A 73 3.85 -11.68 16.80
CA LEU A 73 2.61 -11.41 17.51
C LEU A 73 2.56 -12.28 18.77
N SER A 74 2.40 -11.65 19.93
CA SER A 74 2.42 -12.34 21.22
C SER A 74 1.16 -13.15 21.51
N PHE A 75 0.04 -12.90 20.82
CA PHE A 75 -1.17 -13.72 20.95
C PHE A 75 -2.17 -13.51 19.79
N VAL A 76 -2.27 -14.46 18.85
CA VAL A 76 -3.29 -14.40 17.80
C VAL A 76 -4.60 -15.05 18.28
N SER A 77 -5.58 -14.25 18.69
CA SER A 77 -6.97 -14.70 18.71
C SER A 77 -7.51 -14.66 17.27
N GLN A 78 -7.59 -15.82 16.60
CA GLN A 78 -8.18 -15.93 15.26
C GLN A 78 -9.72 -16.06 15.31
N ALA A 79 -10.39 -15.16 16.02
CA ALA A 79 -11.85 -15.15 16.04
C ALA A 79 -12.40 -14.60 14.72
N ARG A 80 -13.36 -15.31 14.11
CA ARG A 80 -14.22 -14.70 13.09
C ARG A 80 -15.20 -13.78 13.80
N VAL A 81 -15.24 -12.52 13.39
CA VAL A 81 -16.29 -11.59 13.82
C VAL A 81 -17.58 -11.94 13.04
N PRO A 82 -18.70 -12.26 13.70
CA PRO A 82 -19.94 -12.59 13.01
C PRO A 82 -20.54 -11.36 12.31
N ALA A 83 -20.35 -11.24 10.98
CA ALA A 83 -21.13 -10.37 10.09
C ALA A 83 -20.69 -10.57 8.62
N ALA A 84 -21.44 -9.97 7.67
CA ALA A 84 -21.51 -10.27 6.22
C ALA A 84 -20.23 -10.12 5.36
N ARG A 85 -19.05 -9.89 5.95
CA ARG A 85 -17.76 -9.84 5.23
C ARG A 85 -16.77 -10.78 5.92
N ASP A 86 -15.91 -11.45 5.14
CA ASP A 86 -14.82 -12.22 5.71
C ASP A 86 -13.93 -11.28 6.52
N MET A 87 -13.96 -11.43 7.84
CA MET A 87 -13.20 -10.62 8.77
C MET A 87 -12.35 -11.51 9.66
N ARG A 88 -11.11 -11.08 9.89
CA ARG A 88 -10.25 -11.69 10.90
C ARG A 88 -9.86 -10.67 11.95
N GLU A 89 -10.05 -11.06 13.19
CA GLU A 89 -9.45 -10.39 14.33
C GLU A 89 -8.03 -10.90 14.56
N VAL A 90 -7.14 -10.00 14.95
CA VAL A 90 -5.82 -10.32 15.49
C VAL A 90 -5.53 -9.37 16.65
N ILE A 91 -4.95 -9.89 17.73
CA ILE A 91 -4.50 -9.09 18.87
C ILE A 91 -2.97 -9.05 18.86
N GLY A 92 -2.40 -7.85 18.93
CA GLY A 92 -0.96 -7.62 19.08
C GLY A 92 -0.66 -6.98 20.43
N ARG A 93 0.55 -7.19 20.97
CA ARG A 93 1.06 -6.39 22.08
C ARG A 93 1.95 -5.29 21.54
N ALA A 94 1.69 -4.06 21.97
CA ALA A 94 2.50 -2.90 21.69
C ALA A 94 3.13 -2.37 22.98
N SER A 95 4.24 -1.65 22.83
CA SER A 95 4.96 -1.02 23.95
C SER A 95 4.85 0.50 23.82
N TRP A 96 4.85 1.20 24.95
CA TRP A 96 5.01 2.65 25.00
C TRP A 96 6.08 3.05 26.00
N SER A 97 6.64 4.21 25.76
CA SER A 97 7.51 4.93 26.68
C SER A 97 7.28 6.43 26.53
N GLY A 98 7.39 7.17 27.62
CA GLY A 98 7.21 8.61 27.65
C GLY A 98 7.55 9.21 29.01
N PRO A 99 7.36 10.53 29.18
CA PRO A 99 7.66 11.22 30.44
C PRO A 99 6.89 10.66 31.66
N GLN A 100 5.75 10.02 31.41
CA GLN A 100 4.86 9.46 32.42
C GLN A 100 5.17 7.99 32.77
N GLY A 101 6.14 7.37 32.08
CA GLY A 101 6.56 5.99 32.33
C GLY A 101 6.73 5.17 31.05
N ALA A 102 6.72 3.86 31.22
CA ALA A 102 6.74 2.89 30.13
C ALA A 102 5.87 1.68 30.48
N GLY A 103 5.43 0.95 29.47
CA GLY A 103 4.61 -0.24 29.66
C GLY A 103 4.18 -0.87 28.33
N THR A 104 3.22 -1.78 28.42
CA THR A 104 2.60 -2.45 27.26
C THR A 104 1.09 -2.22 27.24
N TYR A 105 0.49 -2.33 26.07
CA TYR A 105 -0.95 -2.37 25.85
C TYR A 105 -1.25 -3.30 24.67
N LEU A 106 -2.49 -3.77 24.60
CA LEU A 106 -2.95 -4.59 23.49
C LEU A 106 -3.52 -3.73 22.36
N ALA A 107 -3.18 -4.10 21.13
CA ALA A 107 -3.70 -3.57 19.89
C ALA A 107 -4.65 -4.59 19.27
N ARG A 108 -5.88 -4.20 18.97
CA ARG A 108 -6.82 -5.03 18.21
C ARG A 108 -6.78 -4.61 16.74
N HIS A 109 -6.48 -5.55 15.87
CA HIS A 109 -6.56 -5.43 14.42
C HIS A 109 -7.82 -6.12 13.91
N LEU A 110 -8.55 -5.46 13.03
CA LEU A 110 -9.63 -6.07 12.25
C LEU A 110 -9.28 -5.98 10.77
N PHE A 111 -9.05 -7.15 10.17
CA PHE A 111 -8.76 -7.29 8.76
C PHE A 111 -10.01 -7.62 7.97
N THR A 112 -10.25 -6.95 6.84
CA THR A 112 -11.32 -7.30 5.91
C THR A 112 -10.91 -7.07 4.45
N PRO A 113 -11.31 -7.93 3.49
CA PRO A 113 -11.13 -7.64 2.08
C PRO A 113 -11.84 -6.36 1.68
N VAL A 114 -11.14 -5.52 0.93
CA VAL A 114 -11.70 -4.31 0.32
C VAL A 114 -12.10 -4.61 -1.13
N ASP A 115 -11.25 -5.33 -1.84
CA ASP A 115 -11.49 -5.92 -3.15
C ASP A 115 -10.59 -7.15 -3.36
N ALA A 116 -10.54 -7.68 -4.58
CA ALA A 116 -9.77 -8.86 -4.95
C ALA A 116 -8.24 -8.73 -4.73
N ALA A 117 -7.73 -7.53 -4.47
CA ALA A 117 -6.30 -7.24 -4.46
C ALA A 117 -5.86 -6.36 -3.29
N ARG A 118 -6.78 -6.02 -2.38
CA ARG A 118 -6.56 -5.14 -1.22
C ARG A 118 -7.29 -5.65 0.03
N VAL A 119 -6.62 -5.51 1.16
CA VAL A 119 -7.14 -5.83 2.50
C VAL A 119 -7.02 -4.58 3.38
N LEU A 120 -8.11 -4.24 4.07
CA LEU A 120 -8.16 -3.21 5.10
C LEU A 120 -7.67 -3.79 6.42
N ASP A 121 -6.89 -3.03 7.18
CA ASP A 121 -6.59 -3.26 8.59
C ASP A 121 -7.03 -2.04 9.38
N VAL A 122 -7.93 -2.23 10.34
CA VAL A 122 -8.40 -1.18 11.24
C VAL A 122 -7.87 -1.52 12.62
N ILE A 123 -7.13 -0.61 13.26
CA ILE A 123 -6.36 -0.86 14.47
C ILE A 123 -6.81 0.06 15.59
N THR A 124 -7.15 -0.50 16.74
CA THR A 124 -7.41 0.26 17.97
C THR A 124 -6.52 -0.23 19.11
N TYR A 125 -6.21 0.65 20.05
CA TYR A 125 -5.23 0.40 21.10
C TYR A 125 -5.85 0.49 22.50
N GLY A 126 -5.30 -0.28 23.45
CA GLY A 126 -5.48 -0.06 24.87
C GLY A 126 -4.81 1.24 25.34
N ALA A 127 -5.27 1.78 26.46
CA ALA A 127 -4.72 3.00 27.03
C ALA A 127 -3.29 2.78 27.59
N PRO A 128 -2.32 3.67 27.34
CA PRO A 128 -0.97 3.55 27.88
C PRO A 128 -0.95 3.88 29.40
N ILE A 129 -1.23 2.88 30.24
CA ILE A 129 -1.29 3.02 31.70
C ILE A 129 -0.04 2.39 32.35
N PRO A 130 0.72 3.12 33.18
CA PRO A 130 1.88 2.55 33.87
C PRO A 130 1.53 1.28 34.66
N GLY A 131 2.34 0.23 34.51
CA GLY A 131 2.23 -1.00 35.29
C GLY A 131 0.98 -1.86 35.02
N THR A 132 0.14 -1.50 34.04
CA THR A 132 -1.06 -2.26 33.68
C THR A 132 -1.11 -2.46 32.17
N GLU A 133 -1.13 -3.71 31.72
CA GLU A 133 -1.45 -4.01 30.33
C GLU A 133 -2.96 -3.85 30.10
N THR A 134 -3.32 -2.93 29.21
CA THR A 134 -4.72 -2.60 28.93
C THR A 134 -5.17 -3.13 27.58
N GLU A 135 -6.46 -3.39 27.46
CA GLU A 135 -7.11 -3.72 26.20
C GLU A 135 -7.86 -2.51 25.63
N PRO A 136 -8.15 -2.50 24.32
CA PRO A 136 -9.04 -1.50 23.75
C PRO A 136 -10.40 -1.53 24.43
N SER A 137 -10.92 -0.35 24.79
CA SER A 137 -12.21 -0.21 25.48
C SER A 137 -13.37 -0.73 24.61
N PRO A 138 -14.51 -1.11 25.21
CA PRO A 138 -15.69 -1.55 24.46
C PRO A 138 -16.16 -0.53 23.41
N ASP A 139 -16.10 0.77 23.73
CA ASP A 139 -16.49 1.82 22.80
C ASP A 139 -15.53 1.91 21.61
N MET A 140 -14.23 1.77 21.84
CA MET A 140 -13.23 1.74 20.77
C MET A 140 -13.40 0.53 19.84
N ARG A 141 -13.69 -0.66 20.40
CA ARG A 141 -14.00 -1.86 19.60
C ARG A 141 -15.26 -1.66 18.75
N ARG A 142 -16.28 -1.01 19.32
CA ARG A 142 -17.53 -0.71 18.61
C ARG A 142 -17.31 0.28 17.46
N ILE A 143 -16.52 1.33 17.67
CA ILE A 143 -16.15 2.29 16.62
C ILE A 143 -15.37 1.59 15.51
N GLN A 144 -14.43 0.73 15.87
CA GLN A 144 -13.66 -0.08 14.92
C GLN A 144 -14.57 -0.95 14.04
N GLU A 145 -15.55 -1.61 14.63
CA GLU A 145 -16.53 -2.43 13.89
C GLU A 145 -17.41 -1.58 12.97
N ILE A 146 -17.89 -0.42 13.42
CA ILE A 146 -18.64 0.53 12.58
C ILE A 146 -17.82 0.91 11.36
N ILE A 147 -16.53 1.22 11.53
CA ILE A 147 -15.64 1.59 10.42
C ILE A 147 -15.50 0.42 9.45
N VAL A 148 -15.11 -0.77 9.91
CA VAL A 148 -14.92 -1.95 9.06
C VAL A 148 -16.19 -2.28 8.25
N HIS A 149 -17.37 -2.13 8.85
CA HIS A 149 -18.65 -2.38 8.20
C HIS A 149 -19.07 -1.33 7.18
N ASN A 150 -18.71 -0.06 7.40
CA ASN A 150 -19.14 1.05 6.55
C ASN A 150 -18.06 1.49 5.55
N VAL A 151 -16.84 0.95 5.64
CA VAL A 151 -15.82 1.21 4.62
C VAL A 151 -16.29 0.60 3.30
N GLN A 152 -16.64 1.49 2.39
CA GLN A 152 -16.81 1.19 0.98
C GLN A 152 -15.59 1.74 0.26
N ALA A 153 -14.75 0.87 -0.30
CA ALA A 153 -13.88 1.35 -1.35
C ALA A 153 -14.76 1.76 -2.52
N ARG A 154 -14.56 2.97 -3.04
CA ARG A 154 -14.99 3.22 -4.41
C ARG A 154 -14.38 2.12 -5.26
N PRO A 155 -15.14 1.51 -6.20
CA PRO A 155 -14.52 0.66 -7.20
C PRO A 155 -13.50 1.54 -7.92
N GLY A 156 -12.22 1.37 -7.56
CA GLY A 156 -11.15 1.77 -8.45
C GLY A 156 -11.39 1.01 -9.75
N VAL A 157 -11.05 1.61 -10.88
CA VAL A 157 -11.02 0.87 -12.14
C VAL A 157 -10.23 -0.40 -11.86
N ALA A 158 -10.86 -1.57 -12.03
CA ALA A 158 -10.25 -2.86 -11.74
C ALA A 158 -8.96 -2.95 -12.56
N CYS A 159 -7.83 -2.63 -11.92
CA CYS A 159 -6.55 -2.57 -12.56
C CYS A 159 -5.85 -3.89 -12.32
N PRO A 160 -5.72 -4.77 -13.33
CA PRO A 160 -4.97 -6.01 -13.18
C PRO A 160 -3.46 -5.70 -13.20
N ARG A 161 -2.98 -4.87 -12.25
CA ARG A 161 -1.57 -4.48 -12.17
C ARG A 161 -0.69 -5.72 -12.05
N THR A 162 0.44 -5.72 -12.72
CA THR A 162 1.38 -6.84 -12.66
C THR A 162 2.05 -6.85 -11.29
N ARG A 163 1.95 -7.97 -10.58
CA ARG A 163 2.54 -8.17 -9.23
C ARG A 163 3.53 -9.35 -9.18
N SER A 164 3.49 -10.24 -10.16
CA SER A 164 4.40 -11.38 -10.23
C SER A 164 5.83 -10.90 -10.45
N ALA A 165 6.75 -11.39 -9.62
CA ALA A 165 8.17 -11.09 -9.72
C ALA A 165 8.97 -12.37 -9.98
N ASP A 166 10.13 -12.21 -10.60
CA ASP A 166 11.10 -13.29 -10.76
C ASP A 166 11.87 -13.56 -9.46
N ALA A 167 12.79 -14.53 -9.50
CA ALA A 167 13.61 -14.92 -8.34
C ALA A 167 14.51 -13.81 -7.78
N PHE A 168 14.65 -12.68 -8.49
CA PHE A 168 15.45 -11.52 -8.10
C PHE A 168 14.58 -10.34 -7.63
N GLY A 169 13.26 -10.54 -7.51
CA GLY A 169 12.33 -9.50 -7.09
C GLY A 169 12.00 -8.47 -8.18
N VAL A 170 12.32 -8.77 -9.44
CA VAL A 170 11.97 -7.89 -10.58
C VAL A 170 10.58 -8.29 -11.10
N ILE A 171 9.67 -7.31 -11.17
CA ILE A 171 8.30 -7.52 -11.67
C ILE A 171 8.37 -7.66 -13.19
N THR A 172 8.07 -8.84 -13.70
CA THR A 172 8.19 -9.17 -15.12
C THR A 172 7.15 -10.21 -15.53
N SER A 173 6.71 -10.15 -16.79
CA SER A 173 5.82 -11.14 -17.40
C SER A 173 6.44 -11.86 -18.59
N ASP A 174 7.44 -11.25 -19.24
CA ASP A 174 8.15 -11.81 -20.39
C ASP A 174 9.53 -12.39 -20.03
N GLY A 175 10.02 -12.16 -18.81
CA GLY A 175 11.36 -12.55 -18.34
C GLY A 175 12.52 -11.76 -18.98
N ALA A 176 12.24 -10.75 -19.80
CA ALA A 176 13.20 -9.97 -20.56
C ALA A 176 13.20 -8.48 -20.19
N THR A 177 12.02 -7.95 -19.86
CA THR A 177 11.78 -6.58 -19.40
C THR A 177 11.12 -6.63 -18.02
N GLY A 178 11.51 -5.72 -17.14
CA GLY A 178 10.99 -5.72 -15.78
C GLY A 178 10.88 -4.33 -15.18
N ILE A 179 10.06 -4.22 -14.13
CA ILE A 179 9.96 -3.05 -13.27
C ILE A 179 10.55 -3.40 -11.91
N ILE A 180 11.40 -2.51 -11.40
CA ILE A 180 11.93 -2.58 -10.05
C ILE A 180 10.94 -1.90 -9.10
N ASP A 181 10.87 -2.39 -7.87
CA ASP A 181 10.13 -1.77 -6.75
C ASP A 181 8.62 -1.94 -6.89
N ARG A 182 7.97 -1.09 -7.70
CA ARG A 182 6.51 -1.00 -7.74
C ARG A 182 5.97 -0.74 -9.14
N THR A 183 4.77 -1.25 -9.39
CA THR A 183 3.94 -0.96 -10.58
C THR A 183 2.80 0.02 -10.26
N TYR A 184 2.92 0.78 -9.17
CA TYR A 184 1.98 1.80 -8.74
C TYR A 184 2.67 3.16 -8.56
N GLY A 185 2.08 4.23 -9.07
CA GLY A 185 2.53 5.62 -8.88
C GLY A 185 1.35 6.54 -8.54
N SER A 186 1.62 7.76 -8.03
CA SER A 186 0.56 8.73 -7.70
C SER A 186 0.36 9.77 -8.80
N ALA A 187 -0.90 10.12 -9.07
CA ALA A 187 -1.26 11.25 -9.94
C ALA A 187 -0.86 12.60 -9.35
N SER A 188 -0.73 12.70 -8.02
CA SER A 188 -0.31 13.92 -7.32
C SER A 188 1.17 14.27 -7.51
N ALA A 189 1.97 13.38 -8.11
CA ALA A 189 3.36 13.61 -8.47
C ALA A 189 3.51 14.50 -9.73
N VAL A 190 2.84 15.66 -9.71
CA VAL A 190 2.87 16.68 -10.77
C VAL A 190 4.29 17.27 -10.97
N SER A 191 5.16 17.10 -9.96
CA SER A 191 6.61 17.24 -10.02
C SER A 191 7.27 15.89 -10.30
N LEU A 192 8.30 15.87 -11.16
CA LEU A 192 9.07 14.75 -11.74
C LEU A 192 9.62 13.63 -10.78
N GLY A 193 9.13 13.51 -9.55
CA GLY A 193 9.64 12.62 -8.51
C GLY A 193 9.14 11.17 -8.56
N ASP A 194 7.90 10.91 -9.01
CA ASP A 194 7.45 9.53 -9.22
C ASP A 194 7.86 9.05 -10.62
N VAL A 195 8.73 8.05 -10.63
CA VAL A 195 9.17 7.33 -11.80
C VAL A 195 9.03 5.83 -11.57
N PHE A 196 8.74 5.08 -12.61
CA PHE A 196 8.92 3.63 -12.61
C PHE A 196 10.33 3.31 -13.09
N MET A 197 11.02 2.42 -12.38
CA MET A 197 12.36 2.00 -12.77
C MET A 197 12.27 0.75 -13.61
N MET A 198 12.45 0.89 -14.93
CA MET A 198 12.45 -0.23 -15.84
C MET A 198 13.86 -0.78 -16.03
N VAL A 199 13.99 -2.10 -16.09
CA VAL A 199 15.21 -2.82 -16.47
C VAL A 199 14.92 -3.72 -17.64
N ARG A 200 15.94 -3.96 -18.45
CA ARG A 200 15.89 -4.93 -19.53
C ARG A 200 17.22 -5.65 -19.59
N ARG A 201 17.17 -6.99 -19.65
CA ARG A 201 18.38 -7.82 -19.62
C ARG A 201 19.33 -7.45 -20.76
N GLY A 202 20.61 -7.33 -20.43
CA GLY A 202 21.66 -6.98 -21.40
C GLY A 202 21.70 -5.51 -21.83
N SER A 203 20.94 -4.62 -21.18
CA SER A 203 20.99 -3.19 -21.51
C SER A 203 22.29 -2.54 -21.06
N ILE A 204 22.73 -1.53 -21.82
CA ILE A 204 23.93 -0.74 -21.50
C ILE A 204 23.58 0.72 -21.23
N VAL A 205 24.42 1.42 -20.47
CA VAL A 205 24.23 2.85 -20.17
C VAL A 205 24.22 3.66 -21.48
N GLY A 206 23.27 4.58 -21.59
CA GLY A 206 23.05 5.42 -22.77
C GLY A 206 22.21 4.76 -23.87
N GLN A 207 21.92 3.46 -23.78
CA GLN A 207 20.99 2.80 -24.72
C GLN A 207 19.63 3.50 -24.67
N LYS A 208 19.04 3.76 -25.84
CA LYS A 208 17.71 4.35 -25.96
C LYS A 208 16.70 3.29 -26.31
N VAL A 209 15.51 3.40 -25.74
CA VAL A 209 14.34 2.57 -26.07
C VAL A 209 13.12 3.45 -26.28
N ALA A 210 12.23 3.02 -27.17
CA ALA A 210 10.91 3.61 -27.31
C ALA A 210 9.98 2.98 -26.26
N VAL A 211 9.32 3.82 -25.47
CA VAL A 211 8.35 3.41 -24.46
C VAL A 211 6.99 3.89 -24.91
N GLU A 212 6.03 2.98 -24.95
CA GLU A 212 4.62 3.29 -25.11
C GLU A 212 3.85 2.78 -23.88
N PHE A 213 2.97 3.62 -23.36
CA PHE A 213 1.95 3.22 -22.42
C PHE A 213 0.61 3.23 -23.14
N ARG A 214 -0.05 2.06 -23.17
CA ARG A 214 -1.38 1.93 -23.74
C ARG A 214 -2.40 1.81 -22.62
N GLN A 215 -3.40 2.67 -22.64
CA GLN A 215 -4.47 2.62 -21.65
C GLN A 215 -5.29 1.34 -21.85
N ILE A 216 -5.57 0.63 -20.76
CA ILE A 216 -6.40 -0.59 -20.77
C ILE A 216 -7.70 -0.45 -19.95
N GLY A 217 -7.95 0.76 -19.44
CA GLY A 217 -9.20 1.17 -18.79
C GLY A 217 -9.78 2.44 -19.44
N THR A 218 -10.76 3.09 -18.79
CA THR A 218 -11.47 4.26 -19.36
C THR A 218 -11.36 5.55 -18.52
N SER A 219 -10.53 5.58 -17.49
CA SER A 219 -10.43 6.68 -16.52
C SER A 219 -9.49 7.83 -16.91
N ALA A 220 -8.54 7.61 -17.80
CA ALA A 220 -7.68 8.65 -18.36
C ALA A 220 -8.21 9.16 -19.70
N PRO A 221 -7.97 10.44 -20.05
CA PRO A 221 -8.39 11.02 -21.33
C PRO A 221 -7.53 10.58 -22.52
N ALA A 222 -6.29 10.14 -22.29
CA ALA A 222 -5.39 9.67 -23.33
C ALA A 222 -5.44 8.14 -23.44
N THR A 223 -5.66 7.61 -24.65
CA THR A 223 -5.68 6.16 -24.90
C THR A 223 -4.30 5.54 -25.01
N TRP A 224 -3.29 6.35 -25.32
CA TRP A 224 -1.89 5.94 -25.36
C TRP A 224 -0.97 7.16 -25.21
N VAL A 225 0.27 6.88 -24.84
CA VAL A 225 1.36 7.84 -24.72
C VAL A 225 2.62 7.14 -25.18
N ALA A 226 3.50 7.83 -25.91
CA ALA A 226 4.83 7.31 -26.20
C ALA A 226 5.92 8.36 -26.05
N TYR A 227 7.11 7.92 -25.62
CA TYR A 227 8.31 8.75 -25.51
C TYR A 227 9.57 7.87 -25.52
N THR A 228 10.74 8.49 -25.74
CA THR A 228 12.03 7.81 -25.70
C THR A 228 12.70 8.04 -24.35
N VAL A 229 13.32 6.99 -23.80
CA VAL A 229 14.14 7.07 -22.58
C VAL A 229 15.52 6.49 -22.86
N ALA A 230 16.53 7.06 -22.18
CA ALA A 230 17.89 6.53 -22.17
C ALA A 230 18.15 5.77 -20.87
N ALA A 231 18.94 4.70 -20.97
CA ALA A 231 19.35 3.93 -19.80
C ALA A 231 20.41 4.70 -19.01
N GLU A 232 20.24 4.78 -17.70
CA GLU A 232 21.20 5.34 -16.75
C GLU A 232 21.90 4.21 -15.99
N ALA A 233 23.07 4.52 -15.44
CA ALA A 233 23.81 3.57 -14.63
C ALA A 233 22.99 3.15 -13.40
N ARG A 234 22.79 1.84 -13.24
CA ARG A 234 22.21 1.26 -12.03
C ARG A 234 23.30 0.47 -11.30
N PRO A 235 23.94 1.05 -10.27
CA PRO A 235 24.95 0.34 -9.51
C PRO A 235 24.31 -0.79 -8.70
N THR A 236 24.90 -1.98 -8.76
CA THR A 236 24.63 -3.06 -7.81
C THR A 236 25.17 -2.61 -6.44
N PRO A 237 24.36 -2.57 -5.37
CA PRO A 237 24.87 -2.20 -4.05
C PRO A 237 26.02 -3.12 -3.61
N ALA A 238 27.00 -2.56 -2.90
CA ALA A 238 28.15 -3.32 -2.42
C ALA A 238 27.70 -4.51 -1.55
N GLY A 239 28.25 -5.70 -1.81
CA GLY A 239 27.88 -6.93 -1.11
C GLY A 239 26.66 -7.66 -1.66
N VAL A 240 25.97 -7.12 -2.68
CA VAL A 240 24.87 -7.80 -3.38
C VAL A 240 25.42 -8.52 -4.62
N ARG A 241 24.99 -9.77 -4.82
CA ARG A 241 25.36 -10.56 -6.01
C ARG A 241 24.78 -9.91 -7.26
N ALA A 242 25.61 -9.75 -8.28
CA ALA A 242 25.18 -9.23 -9.58
C ALA A 242 24.03 -10.08 -10.16
N THR A 243 23.00 -9.40 -10.65
CA THR A 243 21.81 -10.02 -11.26
C THR A 243 21.82 -9.83 -12.78
N PRO A 244 21.05 -10.64 -13.54
CA PRO A 244 20.86 -10.41 -14.99
C PRO A 244 20.22 -9.05 -15.34
N TRP A 245 19.75 -8.30 -14.35
CA TRP A 245 19.07 -7.01 -14.47
C TRP A 245 19.97 -5.81 -14.10
N ASP A 246 21.24 -6.06 -13.76
CA ASP A 246 22.18 -5.02 -13.34
C ASP A 246 22.86 -4.33 -14.54
N GLY A 247 23.48 -3.18 -14.28
CA GLY A 247 24.24 -2.41 -15.26
C GLY A 247 23.52 -1.13 -15.70
N ALA A 248 22.29 -1.25 -16.22
CA ALA A 248 21.55 -0.11 -16.73
C ALA A 248 20.05 -0.20 -16.43
N ALA A 249 19.42 0.95 -16.15
CA ALA A 249 17.98 1.07 -15.92
C ALA A 249 17.41 2.32 -16.58
N PHE A 250 16.13 2.28 -16.92
CA PHE A 250 15.41 3.34 -17.60
C PHE A 250 14.41 3.98 -16.63
N LYS A 251 14.46 5.30 -16.47
CA LYS A 251 13.49 6.05 -15.68
C LYS A 251 12.26 6.35 -16.53
N LEU A 252 11.14 5.70 -16.21
CA LEU A 252 9.87 5.95 -16.86
C LEU A 252 9.10 7.02 -16.08
N PHE A 253 8.81 8.14 -16.71
CA PHE A 253 8.09 9.23 -16.06
C PHE A 253 6.60 8.93 -15.96
N VAL A 254 6.00 9.22 -14.80
CA VAL A 254 4.53 9.18 -14.64
C VAL A 254 3.86 10.32 -15.41
N LYS A 255 4.55 11.45 -15.63
CA LYS A 255 3.96 12.71 -16.11
C LYS A 255 3.27 12.71 -17.50
N PRO A 256 3.35 11.69 -18.37
CA PRO A 256 2.39 11.63 -19.47
C PRO A 256 1.19 10.72 -19.21
N ILE A 257 1.25 9.80 -18.22
CA ILE A 257 0.17 8.87 -17.85
C ILE A 257 -0.47 9.15 -16.48
N GLY A 258 -0.08 10.25 -15.82
CA GLY A 258 -0.39 10.61 -14.44
C GLY A 258 -1.84 11.00 -14.16
N PHE A 259 -2.78 10.22 -14.66
CA PHE A 259 -4.20 10.39 -14.43
C PHE A 259 -4.64 9.46 -13.29
N ALA A 260 -5.33 10.01 -12.29
CA ALA A 260 -5.78 9.22 -11.16
C ALA A 260 -6.65 8.04 -11.61
N ASP A 261 -6.53 6.93 -10.89
CA ASP A 261 -7.28 5.69 -11.09
C ASP A 261 -7.16 5.09 -12.51
N SER A 262 -6.00 5.24 -13.16
CA SER A 262 -5.76 4.77 -14.52
C SER A 262 -4.82 3.56 -14.62
N CYS A 263 -4.96 2.79 -15.71
CA CYS A 263 -4.28 1.53 -15.94
C CYS A 263 -3.60 1.52 -17.30
N TRP A 264 -2.32 1.16 -17.32
CA TRP A 264 -1.45 1.32 -18.48
C TRP A 264 -0.64 0.04 -18.73
N ARG A 265 -0.78 -0.51 -19.93
CA ARG A 265 0.06 -1.58 -20.47
C ARG A 265 1.37 -0.99 -20.98
N LEU A 266 2.49 -1.54 -20.54
CA LEU A 266 3.83 -1.12 -20.98
C LEU A 266 4.26 -1.86 -22.24
N ILE A 267 4.63 -1.10 -23.26
CA ILE A 267 5.17 -1.56 -24.55
C ILE A 267 6.56 -0.94 -24.71
N VAL A 268 7.54 -1.74 -25.11
CA VAL A 268 8.94 -1.33 -25.28
C VAL A 268 9.43 -1.74 -26.65
N ASP A 269 9.93 -0.78 -27.44
CA ASP A 269 10.36 -0.98 -28.83
C ASP A 269 9.29 -1.70 -29.69
N GLY A 270 8.01 -1.40 -29.43
CA GLY A 270 6.87 -2.01 -30.10
C GLY A 270 6.50 -3.42 -29.62
N ALA A 271 7.27 -4.00 -28.70
CA ALA A 271 6.95 -5.29 -28.08
C ALA A 271 6.11 -5.07 -26.81
N ASP A 272 4.98 -5.78 -26.73
CA ASP A 272 4.16 -5.80 -25.52
C ASP A 272 4.86 -6.64 -24.43
N THR A 273 5.21 -5.99 -23.33
CA THR A 273 5.93 -6.62 -22.23
C THR A 273 5.04 -7.50 -21.36
N GLY A 274 3.71 -7.32 -21.43
CA GLY A 274 2.74 -7.91 -20.51
C GLY A 274 2.56 -7.13 -19.20
N ILE A 275 3.43 -6.15 -18.90
CA ILE A 275 3.44 -5.41 -17.65
C ILE A 275 2.31 -4.37 -17.64
N VAL A 276 1.55 -4.32 -16.56
CA VAL A 276 0.48 -3.35 -16.30
C VAL A 276 0.83 -2.50 -15.10
N LEU A 277 0.82 -1.18 -15.29
CA LEU A 277 1.05 -0.14 -14.29
C LEU A 277 -0.27 0.51 -13.89
N GLN A 278 -0.38 0.88 -12.62
CA GLN A 278 -1.49 1.64 -12.07
C GLN A 278 -1.02 3.04 -11.66
N VAL A 279 -1.81 4.05 -11.99
CA VAL A 279 -1.69 5.38 -11.39
C VAL A 279 -2.87 5.57 -10.45
N GLY A 280 -2.57 5.70 -9.16
CA GLY A 280 -3.57 6.01 -8.15
C GLY A 280 -3.77 7.51 -7.94
N PRO A 281 -4.66 7.88 -7.02
CA PRO A 281 -4.95 9.28 -6.68
C PRO A 281 -3.71 10.07 -6.17
#